data_AF-A0A2D4IZ15-F1
#
_entry.id   AF-A0A2D4IZ15-F1
#
_cell.length_a   1.000
_cell.length_b   1.000
_cell.length_c   1.000
_cell.angle_alpha   90.00
_cell.angle_beta   90.00
_cell.angle_gamma   90.00
#
_symmetry.space_group_name_H-M   'P 1'
#
loop_
_entity.id
_entity.type
_entity.pdbx_description
1 polymer ?
#
loop_
_entity_poly.entity_id
_entity_poly.type
_entity_poly.pdbx_seq_one_letter_code
_entity_poly.pdbx_strand_id
1 'polypeptide(L)'
;MGGEERMNEFPPLVPQEVILEGIGKNEAIADIKLSSAGWVAVTAHSNNKMQLRCYTPEGTLVTIRTPPMLPYIVHLKGKRVKGSSAYRTKRPPSFVQDLKSNINEKKYKI
;
A
#
# COMPACT_ATOMS: atom_id res chain seq x y z
N MET A 1 -7.76 17.53 15.80
CA MET A 1 -9.02 16.77 15.65
C MET A 1 -8.81 15.38 16.22
N GLY A 2 -9.73 14.89 17.07
CA GLY A 2 -9.55 13.67 17.85
C GLY A 2 -9.52 13.90 19.38
N GLY A 3 -10.32 14.85 19.89
CA GLY A 3 -10.47 15.06 21.33
C GLY A 3 -11.27 13.93 21.98
N GLU A 4 -11.24 13.90 23.31
CA GLU A 4 -11.88 12.87 24.14
C GLU A 4 -13.39 12.74 23.86
N GLU A 5 -14.11 13.86 23.82
CA GLU A 5 -15.54 13.90 23.49
C GLU A 5 -15.86 13.18 22.17
N ARG A 6 -15.07 13.44 21.12
CA ARG A 6 -15.23 12.78 19.82
C ARG A 6 -14.91 11.29 19.88
N MET A 7 -13.97 10.88 20.73
CA MET A 7 -13.58 9.48 20.84
C MET A 7 -14.64 8.66 21.57
N ASN A 8 -15.33 9.27 22.54
CA ASN A 8 -16.47 8.65 23.23
C ASN A 8 -17.64 8.39 22.29
N GLU A 9 -17.83 9.25 21.29
CA GLU A 9 -18.87 9.10 20.26
C GLU A 9 -18.39 8.34 19.01
N PHE A 10 -17.11 7.95 18.97
CA PHE A 10 -16.58 7.32 17.76
C PHE A 10 -17.18 5.92 17.60
N PRO A 11 -17.70 5.57 16.41
CA PRO A 11 -18.31 4.28 16.18
C PRO A 11 -17.36 3.11 16.45
N PRO A 12 -17.88 1.96 16.88
CA PRO A 12 -17.06 0.77 17.09
C PRO A 12 -16.44 0.32 15.77
N LEU A 13 -15.21 -0.20 15.85
CA LEU A 13 -14.53 -0.78 14.71
C LEU A 13 -14.89 -2.26 14.57
N VAL A 14 -15.54 -2.61 13.47
CA VAL A 14 -15.95 -3.99 13.18
C VAL A 14 -14.99 -4.61 12.15
N PRO A 15 -14.48 -5.83 12.38
CA PRO A 15 -13.58 -6.48 11.45
C PRO A 15 -14.31 -7.12 10.27
N GLN A 16 -13.68 -7.05 9.09
CA GLN A 16 -13.97 -7.88 7.93
C GLN A 16 -12.72 -8.67 7.53
N GLU A 17 -12.88 -9.97 7.30
CA GLU A 17 -11.80 -10.86 6.89
C GLU A 17 -11.53 -10.76 5.38
N VAL A 18 -10.25 -10.71 5.03
CA VAL A 18 -9.76 -10.67 3.64
C VAL A 18 -8.68 -11.72 3.47
N ILE A 19 -8.83 -12.59 2.46
CA ILE A 19 -7.87 -13.63 2.13
C ILE A 19 -7.20 -13.26 0.81
N LEU A 20 -5.86 -13.25 0.79
CA LEU A 20 -5.06 -12.96 -0.41
C LEU A 20 -3.96 -14.00 -0.56
N GLU A 21 -3.52 -14.21 -1.79
CA GLU A 21 -2.39 -15.08 -2.11
C GLU A 21 -1.25 -14.27 -2.73
N GLY A 22 -0.04 -14.50 -2.20
CA GLY A 22 1.14 -13.79 -2.64
C GLY A 22 1.62 -14.20 -4.03
N ILE A 23 1.98 -13.19 -4.82
CA ILE A 23 2.55 -13.38 -6.17
C ILE A 23 4.05 -13.03 -6.25
N GLY A 24 4.58 -12.34 -5.25
CA GLY A 24 5.97 -11.91 -5.22
C GLY A 24 6.17 -10.57 -4.51
N LYS A 25 7.39 -10.31 -4.05
CA LYS A 25 7.71 -9.12 -3.23
C LYS A 25 7.78 -7.79 -4.01
N ASN A 26 7.79 -7.86 -5.34
CA ASN A 26 8.00 -6.71 -6.23
C ASN A 26 6.70 -6.15 -6.82
N GLU A 27 5.58 -6.83 -6.60
CA GLU A 27 4.28 -6.44 -7.15
C GLU A 27 3.20 -6.50 -6.07
N ALA A 28 2.30 -5.54 -6.10
CA ALA A 28 1.07 -5.56 -5.32
C ALA A 28 0.11 -6.60 -5.90
N ILE A 29 -0.57 -7.29 -5.01
CA ILE A 29 -1.58 -8.31 -5.31
C ILE A 29 -2.94 -7.64 -5.47
N ALA A 30 -3.24 -6.69 -4.59
CA ALA A 30 -4.51 -5.98 -4.52
C ALA A 30 -4.35 -4.63 -3.80
N ASP A 31 -5.28 -3.71 -4.05
CA ASP A 31 -5.51 -2.56 -3.19
C ASP A 31 -6.74 -2.84 -2.29
N ILE A 32 -6.58 -2.68 -0.98
CA ILE A 32 -7.70 -2.73 -0.03
C ILE A 32 -8.12 -1.29 0.27
N LYS A 33 -9.35 -0.93 -0.10
CA LYS A 33 -9.99 0.34 0.27
C LYS A 33 -10.72 0.15 1.60
N LEU A 34 -10.40 1.01 2.56
CA LEU A 34 -11.11 1.17 3.82
C LEU A 34 -11.92 2.46 3.72
N SER A 35 -13.25 2.34 3.64
CA SER A 35 -14.14 3.50 3.47
C SER A 35 -13.83 4.59 4.50
N SER A 36 -13.63 5.82 4.02
CA SER A 36 -13.22 7.02 4.79
C SER A 36 -11.84 6.99 5.48
N ALA A 37 -11.17 5.85 5.62
CA ALA A 37 -9.87 5.71 6.28
C ALA A 37 -8.68 5.67 5.30
N GLY A 38 -8.93 5.37 4.02
CA GLY A 38 -7.93 5.39 2.97
C GLY A 38 -7.83 4.05 2.23
N TRP A 39 -6.62 3.73 1.76
CA TRP A 39 -6.37 2.51 1.01
C TRP A 39 -4.96 1.97 1.30
N VAL A 40 -4.78 0.67 1.07
CA VAL A 40 -3.52 -0.03 1.31
C VAL A 40 -3.22 -0.94 0.12
N ALA A 41 -2.06 -0.77 -0.52
CA ALA A 41 -1.52 -1.75 -1.46
C ALA A 41 -0.94 -2.94 -0.68
N VAL A 42 -1.33 -4.16 -1.03
CA VAL A 42 -0.85 -5.39 -0.37
C VAL A 42 0.16 -6.09 -1.25
N THR A 43 1.34 -6.38 -0.69
CA THR A 43 2.43 -7.13 -1.34
C THR A 43 2.83 -8.31 -0.46
N ALA A 44 3.07 -9.48 -1.04
CA ALA A 44 3.47 -10.67 -0.29
C ALA A 44 4.38 -11.59 -1.12
N HIS A 45 5.21 -12.38 -0.42
CA HIS A 45 6.02 -13.41 -1.07
C HIS A 45 5.13 -14.45 -1.77
N SER A 46 5.62 -15.00 -2.89
CA SER A 46 4.90 -16.00 -3.67
C SER A 46 4.50 -17.21 -2.81
N ASN A 47 3.32 -17.76 -3.08
CA ASN A 47 2.74 -18.92 -2.36
C ASN A 47 2.48 -18.68 -0.86
N ASN A 48 2.47 -17.42 -0.42
CA ASN A 48 2.08 -17.06 0.94
C ASN A 48 0.60 -16.68 0.96
N LYS A 49 -0.22 -17.49 1.64
CA LYS A 49 -1.63 -17.20 1.88
C LYS A 49 -1.77 -16.32 3.12
N MET A 50 -2.33 -15.14 2.95
CA MET A 50 -2.51 -14.15 4.01
C MET A 50 -3.98 -14.07 4.41
N GLN A 51 -4.23 -13.98 5.71
CA GLN A 51 -5.52 -13.63 6.29
C GLN A 51 -5.38 -12.27 6.98
N LEU A 52 -6.16 -11.29 6.52
CA LEU A 52 -6.12 -9.91 6.97
C LEU A 52 -7.46 -9.55 7.60
N ARG A 53 -7.43 -8.91 8.77
CA ARG A 53 -8.61 -8.29 9.39
C ARG A 53 -8.61 -6.80 9.14
N CYS A 54 -9.57 -6.35 8.35
CA CYS A 54 -9.78 -4.95 8.05
C CYS A 54 -10.85 -4.38 9.00
N TYR A 55 -10.46 -3.46 9.87
CA TYR A 55 -11.36 -2.83 10.83
C TYR A 55 -11.86 -1.49 10.27
N THR A 56 -13.17 -1.32 10.21
CA THR A 56 -13.81 -0.08 9.77
C THR A 56 -14.91 0.36 10.75
N PRO A 57 -15.17 1.67 10.88
CA PRO A 57 -16.30 2.21 11.63
C PRO A 57 -17.61 1.52 11.26
N GLU A 58 -18.29 0.91 12.24
CA GLU A 58 -19.58 0.21 12.04
C GLU A 58 -19.52 -0.91 10.98
N GLY A 59 -18.33 -1.39 10.61
CA GLY A 59 -18.19 -2.34 9.51
C GLY A 59 -18.48 -1.73 8.14
N THR A 60 -18.27 -0.42 7.98
CA THR A 60 -18.36 0.23 6.66
C THR A 60 -17.53 -0.49 5.61
N LEU A 61 -17.92 -0.31 4.35
CA LEU A 61 -17.43 -1.09 3.22
C LEU A 61 -15.89 -1.17 3.15
N VAL A 62 -15.38 -2.40 3.24
CA VAL A 62 -14.04 -2.79 2.79
C VAL A 62 -14.15 -3.31 1.36
N THR A 63 -13.38 -2.75 0.44
CA THR A 63 -13.37 -3.20 -0.97
C THR A 63 -11.98 -3.67 -1.37
N ILE A 64 -11.91 -4.85 -1.96
CA ILE A 64 -10.69 -5.39 -2.55
C ILE A 64 -10.70 -5.06 -4.04
N ARG A 65 -9.63 -4.41 -4.52
CA ARG A 65 -9.43 -4.12 -5.95
C ARG A 65 -8.31 -5.01 -6.47
N THR A 66 -8.65 -5.84 -7.45
CA THR A 66 -7.74 -6.69 -8.23
C THR A 66 -8.08 -6.53 -9.71
N PRO A 67 -7.12 -6.18 -10.59
CA PRO A 67 -5.71 -5.88 -10.30
C PRO A 67 -5.55 -4.54 -9.56
N PRO A 68 -4.44 -4.34 -8.82
CA PRO A 68 -4.17 -3.07 -8.14
C PRO A 68 -3.92 -1.95 -9.15
N MET A 69 -4.21 -0.71 -8.76
CA MET A 69 -4.02 0.46 -9.63
C MET A 69 -2.56 0.74 -9.94
N LEU A 70 -1.68 0.51 -8.97
CA LEU A 70 -0.24 0.72 -9.09
C LEU A 70 0.51 -0.56 -8.70
N PRO A 71 0.58 -1.58 -9.58
CA PRO A 71 1.19 -2.87 -9.27
C PRO A 71 2.62 -2.76 -8.72
N TYR A 72 3.39 -1.78 -9.20
CA TYR A 72 4.80 -1.59 -8.82
C TYR A 72 5.02 -0.54 -7.72
N ILE A 73 3.97 -0.12 -7.00
CA ILE A 73 4.03 0.91 -5.94
C ILE A 73 5.09 0.61 -4.87
N VAL A 74 5.41 -0.66 -4.65
CA VAL A 74 6.40 -1.13 -3.69
C VAL A 74 7.80 -0.52 -3.92
N HIS A 75 8.12 -0.09 -5.14
CA HIS A 75 9.40 0.51 -5.51
C HIS A 75 9.49 2.02 -5.17
N LEU A 76 8.37 2.65 -4.85
CA LEU A 76 8.31 4.06 -4.46
C LEU A 76 8.70 4.27 -2.98
N LYS A 77 8.58 3.24 -2.14
CA LYS A 77 8.99 3.34 -0.72
C LYS A 77 10.51 3.41 -0.58
N GLY A 78 11.00 4.15 0.42
CA GLY A 78 12.43 4.18 0.73
C GLY A 78 12.91 2.97 1.50
N LYS A 79 14.11 3.06 2.09
CA LYS A 79 14.69 1.96 2.89
C LYS A 79 13.89 1.75 4.18
N ARG A 80 13.71 0.49 4.61
CA ARG A 80 13.09 0.16 5.89
C ARG A 80 13.90 0.77 7.03
N VAL A 81 13.20 1.41 7.99
CA VAL A 81 13.83 1.87 9.23
C VAL A 81 14.00 0.65 10.16
N LYS A 82 15.24 0.32 10.50
CA LYS A 82 15.59 -0.84 11.32
C LYS A 82 14.84 -0.79 12.66
N GLY A 83 14.25 -1.92 13.07
CA GLY A 83 13.48 -2.02 14.31
C GLY A 83 12.06 -1.45 14.27
N SER A 84 11.56 -1.02 13.11
CA SER A 84 10.19 -0.48 12.99
C SER A 84 9.44 -1.02 11.77
N SER A 85 8.13 -0.73 11.70
CA SER A 85 7.28 -0.95 10.52
C SER A 85 7.42 0.12 9.45
N ALA A 86 8.11 1.24 9.75
CA ALA A 86 8.20 2.40 8.89
C ALA A 86 9.28 2.28 7.80
N TYR A 87 9.11 3.08 6.75
CA TYR A 87 10.07 3.26 5.67
C TYR A 87 10.54 4.71 5.65
N ARG A 88 11.80 4.94 5.30
CA ARG A 88 12.32 6.28 5.03
C ARG A 88 11.60 6.88 3.83
N THR A 89 11.36 8.18 3.85
CA THR A 89 10.86 8.91 2.69
C THR A 89 11.91 8.85 1.58
N LYS A 90 11.49 8.47 0.37
CA LYS A 90 12.27 8.58 -0.85
C LYS A 90 11.60 9.64 -1.70
N ARG A 91 12.35 10.64 -2.16
CA ARG A 91 11.82 11.56 -3.17
C ARG A 91 11.64 10.74 -4.45
N PRO A 92 10.42 10.61 -4.98
CA PRO A 92 10.28 10.03 -6.31
C PRO A 92 11.09 10.92 -7.26
N PRO A 93 11.89 10.33 -8.16
CA PRO A 93 12.56 11.12 -9.19
C PRO A 93 11.52 11.97 -9.90
N SER A 94 11.90 13.21 -10.24
CA SER A 94 10.97 14.03 -11.01
C SER A 94 10.78 13.36 -12.37
N PHE A 95 9.56 13.46 -12.93
CA PHE A 95 9.26 12.90 -14.25
C PHE A 95 10.31 13.29 -15.30
N VAL A 96 10.79 14.54 -15.25
CA VAL A 96 11.84 15.07 -16.11
C VAL A 96 13.20 14.39 -15.90
N GLN A 97 13.56 14.07 -14.65
CA GLN A 97 14.80 13.35 -14.35
C GLN A 97 14.74 11.92 -14.89
N ASP A 98 13.62 11.21 -14.69
CA ASP A 98 13.42 9.85 -15.19
C ASP A 98 13.53 9.75 -16.72
N LEU A 99 12.93 10.71 -17.43
CA LEU A 99 13.03 10.83 -18.88
C LEU A 99 14.48 10.97 -19.36
N LYS A 100 15.29 11.79 -18.68
CA LYS A 100 16.71 11.98 -19.03
C LYS A 100 17.56 10.74 -18.79
N SER A 101 17.34 10.02 -17.69
CA SER A 101 18.05 8.75 -17.42
C SER A 101 17.74 7.69 -18.47
N ASN A 102 16.48 7.53 -18.87
CA ASN A 102 16.08 6.57 -19.90
C ASN A 102 16.68 6.89 -21.29
N ILE A 103 16.82 8.18 -21.64
CA ILE A 103 17.49 8.61 -22.88
C ILE A 103 18.97 8.28 -22.83
N ASN A 104 19.64 8.53 -21.71
CA ASN A 104 21.06 8.24 -21.55
C ASN A 104 21.34 6.73 -21.59
N GLU A 105 20.55 5.89 -20.90
CA GLU A 105 20.71 4.43 -20.96
C GLU A 105 20.61 3.87 -22.38
N LYS A 106 19.76 4.45 -23.23
CA LYS A 106 19.67 4.09 -24.66
C LYS A 106 20.89 4.55 -25.45
N LYS A 107 21.44 5.73 -25.14
CA LYS A 107 22.60 6.30 -25.83
C LYS A 107 23.90 5.51 -25.61
N TYR A 108 24.05 4.87 -24.44
CA TYR A 108 25.23 4.06 -24.09
C TYR A 108 25.07 2.56 -24.40
N LYS A 109 23.98 2.16 -25.05
CA LYS A 109 23.71 0.79 -25.51
C LYS A 109 23.88 0.60 -27.02
N ILE A 110 24.48 1.59 -27.70
CA ILE A 110 24.84 1.59 -29.13
C ILE A 110 26.35 1.39 -29.25
#